data_AF-A0A724WSD5-F1
#
_entry.id   AF-A0A724WSD5-F1
#
_cell.length_a   1.000
_cell.length_b   1.000
_cell.length_c   1.000
_cell.angle_alpha   90.00
_cell.angle_beta   90.00
_cell.angle_gamma   90.00
#
_symmetry.space_group_name_H-M   'P 1'
#
loop_
_entity.id
_entity.type
_entity.pdbx_description
1 polymer ?
#
loop_
_entity_poly.entity_id
_entity_poly.type
_entity_poly.pdbx_seq_one_letter_code
_entity_poly.pdbx_strand_id
1 'polypeptide(L)'
;MYFLTRYTIAIKTLYEQLWASEKPIRITTSLLGKRLGIIANLERHLEQLPITKRLLEQITESVEQFQIRRCCRIIDNLKNESSDVKLWRVQRLAGIKSKDFKTIRSILEAYLQEGGIDEKQRYKA
;
A
#
# COMPACT_ATOMS: atom_id res chain seq x y z
N MET A 1 -7.41 -28.35 -11.17
CA MET A 1 -7.80 -26.92 -11.28
C MET A 1 -8.36 -26.33 -9.97
N TYR A 2 -7.99 -26.82 -8.78
CA TYR A 2 -8.50 -26.29 -7.48
C TYR A 2 -7.43 -25.60 -6.62
N PHE A 3 -6.14 -25.73 -6.94
CA PHE A 3 -5.05 -25.15 -6.14
C PHE A 3 -4.82 -23.64 -6.41
N LEU A 4 -5.06 -23.18 -7.64
CA LEU A 4 -4.84 -21.78 -8.04
C LEU A 4 -5.77 -20.80 -7.31
N THR A 5 -6.98 -21.23 -6.96
CA THR A 5 -7.98 -20.41 -6.27
C THR A 5 -7.70 -20.27 -4.77
N ARG A 6 -7.05 -21.24 -4.12
CA ARG A 6 -6.79 -21.18 -2.68
C ARG A 6 -5.81 -20.07 -2.31
N TYR A 7 -4.72 -19.90 -3.07
CA TYR A 7 -3.75 -18.85 -2.77
C TYR A 7 -4.32 -17.46 -3.00
N THR A 8 -5.02 -17.24 -4.11
CA THR A 8 -5.57 -15.92 -4.44
C THR A 8 -6.61 -15.47 -3.42
N ILE A 9 -7.48 -16.37 -2.97
CA ILE A 9 -8.46 -16.07 -1.91
C ILE A 9 -7.73 -15.69 -0.62
N ALA A 10 -6.82 -16.54 -0.13
CA ALA A 10 -6.12 -16.28 1.13
C ALA A 10 -5.29 -14.99 1.10
N ILE A 11 -4.59 -14.73 -0.01
CA ILE A 11 -3.81 -13.52 -0.23
C ILE A 11 -4.73 -12.29 -0.24
N LYS A 12 -5.85 -12.34 -0.95
CA LYS A 12 -6.80 -11.23 -1.03
C LYS A 12 -7.43 -10.92 0.34
N THR A 13 -7.86 -11.94 1.07
CA THR A 13 -8.40 -11.76 2.42
C THR A 13 -7.38 -11.13 3.37
N LEU A 14 -6.14 -11.61 3.37
CA LEU A 14 -5.09 -11.02 4.20
C LEU A 14 -4.76 -9.59 3.77
N TYR A 15 -4.74 -9.32 2.46
CA TYR A 15 -4.56 -7.97 1.94
C TYR A 15 -5.64 -7.01 2.47
N GLU A 16 -6.91 -7.39 2.40
CA GLU A 16 -8.02 -6.56 2.88
C GLU A 16 -7.88 -6.26 4.39
N GLN A 17 -7.50 -7.25 5.19
CA GLN A 17 -7.23 -7.09 6.62
C GLN A 17 -6.06 -6.13 6.90
N LEU A 18 -4.94 -6.29 6.17
CA LEU A 18 -3.78 -5.42 6.31
C LEU A 18 -4.07 -4.00 5.81
N TRP A 19 -4.85 -3.86 4.74
CA TRP A 19 -5.26 -2.58 4.20
C TRP A 19 -6.13 -1.82 5.19
N ALA A 20 -7.10 -2.48 5.81
CA ALA A 20 -7.99 -1.89 6.81
C ALA A 20 -7.31 -1.57 8.15
N SER A 21 -6.05 -1.97 8.36
CA SER A 21 -5.34 -1.69 9.61
C SER A 21 -5.23 -0.18 9.87
N GLU A 22 -5.47 0.22 11.11
CA GLU A 22 -5.42 1.63 11.55
C GLU A 22 -4.05 2.25 11.25
N LYS A 23 -2.98 1.54 11.61
CA LYS A 23 -1.60 1.93 11.30
C LYS A 23 -1.17 1.30 9.98
N PRO A 24 -0.89 2.10 8.92
CA PRO A 24 -0.52 1.55 7.62
C PRO A 24 0.71 0.64 7.72
N ILE A 25 0.54 -0.61 7.29
CA ILE A 25 1.61 -1.61 7.13
C ILE A 25 1.94 -1.73 5.65
N ARG A 26 3.23 -1.71 5.30
CA ARG A 26 3.67 -1.91 3.90
C ARG A 26 3.38 -3.34 3.48
N ILE A 27 2.60 -3.51 2.42
CA ILE A 27 2.21 -4.84 1.95
C ILE A 27 3.22 -5.32 0.90
N THR A 28 3.91 -6.42 1.20
CA THR A 28 4.88 -7.04 0.28
C THR A 28 4.59 -8.52 0.09
N THR A 29 5.09 -9.11 -0.99
CA THR A 29 5.03 -10.57 -1.23
C THR A 29 5.59 -11.35 -0.05
N SER A 30 6.71 -10.88 0.51
CA SER A 30 7.35 -11.50 1.66
C SER A 30 6.51 -11.40 2.94
N LEU A 31 5.84 -10.27 3.19
CA LEU A 31 4.92 -10.13 4.33
C LEU A 31 3.74 -11.09 4.22
N LEU A 32 3.08 -11.10 3.05
CA LEU A 32 1.92 -11.95 2.78
C LEU A 32 2.29 -13.43 2.87
N GLY A 33 3.37 -13.83 2.19
CA GLY A 33 3.86 -15.21 2.18
C GLY A 33 4.24 -15.72 3.57
N LYS A 34 4.89 -14.89 4.40
CA LYS A 34 5.24 -15.25 5.79
C LYS A 34 4.00 -15.40 6.68
N ARG A 35 3.06 -14.45 6.64
CA ARG A 35 1.84 -14.50 7.45
C ARG A 35 0.93 -15.66 7.09
N LEU A 36 0.93 -16.09 5.82
CA LEU A 36 0.14 -17.22 5.33
C LEU A 36 0.87 -18.58 5.44
N GLY A 37 2.16 -18.59 5.78
CA GLY A 37 2.97 -19.83 5.81
C GLY A 37 3.27 -20.42 4.43
N ILE A 38 3.25 -19.61 3.38
CA ILE A 38 3.40 -20.06 1.97
C ILE A 38 4.63 -19.47 1.28
N ILE A 39 5.51 -18.78 2.00
CA ILE A 39 6.65 -18.04 1.41
C ILE A 39 7.55 -18.94 0.54
N ALA A 40 7.88 -20.14 1.00
CA ALA A 40 8.71 -21.08 0.23
C ALA A 40 8.07 -21.49 -1.10
N ASN A 41 6.74 -21.60 -1.14
CA ASN A 41 6.01 -21.94 -2.36
C ASN A 41 5.99 -20.77 -3.34
N LEU A 42 5.84 -19.54 -2.83
CA LEU A 42 5.93 -18.34 -3.66
C LEU A 42 7.35 -18.22 -4.24
N GLU A 43 8.40 -18.36 -3.43
CA GLU A 43 9.77 -18.22 -3.91
C GLU A 43 10.17 -19.27 -4.96
N ARG A 44 9.66 -20.51 -4.84
CA ARG A 44 10.03 -21.62 -5.74
C ARG A 44 9.14 -21.78 -6.97
N HIS A 45 7.87 -21.39 -6.88
CA HIS A 45 6.86 -21.78 -7.87
C HIS A 45 6.02 -20.63 -8.41
N LEU A 46 6.33 -19.36 -8.10
CA LEU A 46 5.51 -18.22 -8.53
C LEU A 46 5.30 -18.14 -10.05
N GLU A 47 6.32 -18.45 -10.85
CA GLU A 47 6.23 -18.45 -12.32
C GLU A 47 5.19 -19.44 -12.86
N GLN A 48 4.89 -20.50 -12.12
CA GLN A 48 3.87 -21.50 -12.46
C GLN A 48 2.48 -21.11 -11.95
N LEU A 49 2.37 -19.98 -11.22
CA LEU A 49 1.15 -19.46 -10.62
C LEU A 49 0.80 -18.08 -11.21
N PRO A 50 0.55 -17.96 -12.53
CA PRO A 50 0.42 -16.66 -13.20
C PRO A 50 -0.67 -15.77 -12.62
N ILE A 51 -1.79 -16.36 -12.18
CA ILE A 51 -2.90 -15.63 -11.54
C ILE A 51 -2.45 -15.07 -10.18
N THR A 52 -1.70 -15.86 -9.40
CA THR A 52 -1.19 -15.43 -8.09
C THR A 52 -0.10 -14.37 -8.26
N LYS A 53 0.80 -14.56 -9.25
CA LYS A 53 1.83 -13.59 -9.62
C LYS A 53 1.22 -12.23 -9.97
N ARG A 54 0.26 -12.21 -10.89
CA ARG A 54 -0.45 -11.00 -11.29
C ARG A 54 -1.16 -10.34 -10.09
N LEU A 55 -1.79 -11.13 -9.22
CA LEU A 55 -2.42 -10.60 -8.01
C LEU A 55 -1.38 -9.94 -7.10
N LEU A 56 -0.24 -10.57 -6.84
CA LEU A 56 0.83 -10.03 -6.00
C LEU A 56 1.44 -8.75 -6.58
N GLU A 57 1.76 -8.74 -7.88
CA GLU A 57 2.22 -7.55 -8.61
C GLU A 57 1.20 -6.40 -8.52
N GLN A 58 -0.08 -6.74 -8.49
CA GLN A 58 -1.11 -5.78 -8.18
C GLN A 58 -1.02 -5.35 -6.71
N ILE A 59 -1.27 -6.20 -5.73
CA ILE A 59 -1.57 -5.72 -4.36
C ILE A 59 -0.36 -5.30 -3.52
N THR A 60 0.86 -5.56 -3.99
CA THR A 60 2.09 -5.26 -3.23
C THR A 60 2.62 -3.87 -3.56
N GLU A 61 3.39 -3.32 -2.62
CA GLU A 61 3.82 -1.93 -2.64
C GLU A 61 5.34 -1.83 -2.65
N SER A 62 5.85 -0.96 -3.52
CA SER A 62 7.18 -0.39 -3.39
C SER A 62 7.29 0.45 -2.09
N VAL A 63 8.51 0.84 -1.73
CA VAL A 63 8.72 1.75 -0.59
C VAL A 63 8.01 3.08 -0.83
N GLU A 64 8.08 3.59 -2.06
CA GLU A 64 7.49 4.87 -2.46
C GLU A 64 5.96 4.82 -2.43
N GLN A 65 5.34 3.79 -3.03
CA GLN A 65 3.89 3.60 -3.02
C GLN A 65 3.34 3.56 -1.59
N PHE A 66 4.03 2.86 -0.69
CA PHE A 66 3.66 2.80 0.71
C PHE A 66 3.79 4.15 1.42
N GLN A 67 4.86 4.90 1.16
CA GLN A 67 5.06 6.23 1.71
C GLN A 67 3.96 7.19 1.26
N ILE A 68 3.59 7.16 -0.02
CA ILE A 68 2.47 7.93 -0.57
C ILE A 68 1.18 7.58 0.17
N ARG A 69 0.81 6.29 0.22
CA ARG A 69 -0.43 5.85 0.91
C ARG A 69 -0.46 6.27 2.38
N ARG A 70 0.66 6.11 3.10
CA ARG A 70 0.76 6.53 4.50
C ARG A 70 0.54 8.04 4.65
N CYS A 71 1.13 8.85 3.76
CA CYS A 71 0.93 10.30 3.76
C CYS A 71 -0.50 10.70 3.42
N CYS A 72 -1.13 10.05 2.42
CA CYS A 72 -2.54 10.29 2.08
C CYS A 72 -3.46 10.05 3.27
N ARG A 73 -3.31 8.93 3.99
CA ARG A 73 -4.09 8.69 5.22
C ARG A 73 -3.88 9.74 6.31
N ILE A 74 -2.64 10.21 6.47
CA ILE A 74 -2.36 11.30 7.41
C ILE A 74 -3.05 12.58 6.95
N ILE A 75 -3.03 12.89 5.66
CA ILE A 75 -3.73 14.05 5.09
C ILE A 75 -5.23 13.96 5.38
N ASP A 76 -5.85 12.81 5.12
CA ASP A 76 -7.29 12.61 5.32
C ASP A 76 -7.68 12.76 6.80
N ASN A 77 -6.89 12.18 7.70
CA ASN A 77 -7.08 12.36 9.14
C ASN A 77 -6.93 13.83 9.56
N LEU A 78 -5.92 14.54 9.03
CA LEU A 78 -5.72 15.95 9.32
C LEU A 78 -6.81 16.87 8.75
N LYS A 79 -7.40 16.51 7.59
CA LYS A 79 -8.55 17.21 7.00
C LYS A 79 -9.79 17.11 7.89
N ASN A 80 -9.98 15.97 8.55
CA ASN A 80 -11.07 15.80 9.51
C ASN A 80 -10.89 16.67 10.77
N GLU A 81 -9.65 16.99 11.14
CA GLU A 81 -9.33 17.86 12.29
C GLU A 81 -9.30 19.36 11.94
N SER A 82 -8.86 19.71 10.72
CA SER A 82 -8.60 21.10 10.32
C SER A 82 -8.63 21.29 8.81
N SER A 83 -9.06 22.47 8.35
CA SER A 83 -9.16 22.79 6.92
C SER A 83 -7.80 23.04 6.24
N ASP A 84 -6.74 23.33 6.98
CA ASP A 84 -5.44 23.74 6.44
C ASP A 84 -4.33 22.71 6.73
N VAL A 85 -4.25 21.69 5.88
CA VAL A 85 -3.23 20.63 5.98
C VAL A 85 -1.90 21.08 5.37
N LYS A 86 -0.86 21.20 6.21
CA LYS A 86 0.51 21.54 5.76
C LYS A 86 1.37 20.30 5.52
N LEU A 87 2.04 20.23 4.36
CA LEU A 87 2.90 19.09 4.00
C LEU A 87 4.07 18.81 4.96
N TRP A 88 4.65 19.84 5.59
CA TRP A 88 5.71 19.62 6.58
C TRP A 88 5.18 18.84 7.80
N ARG A 89 3.91 19.06 8.18
CA ARG A 89 3.25 18.34 9.29
C ARG A 89 3.01 16.89 8.86
N VAL A 90 2.54 16.67 7.64
CA VAL A 90 2.37 15.35 7.04
C VAL A 90 3.69 14.58 7.03
N GLN A 91 4.78 15.21 6.56
CA GLN A 91 6.12 14.59 6.53
C GLN A 91 6.57 14.12 7.91
N ARG A 92 6.43 14.99 8.93
CA ARG A 92 6.85 14.66 10.30
C ARG A 92 6.03 13.50 10.88
N LEU A 93 4.72 13.51 10.68
CA LEU A 93 3.83 12.43 11.14
C LEU A 93 4.08 11.12 10.39
N ALA A 94 4.41 11.18 9.09
CA ALA A 94 4.73 10.00 8.29
C ALA A 94 6.11 9.39 8.61
N GLY A 95 6.98 10.16 9.27
CA GLY A 95 8.34 9.76 9.63
C GLY A 95 9.26 9.62 8.42
N ILE A 96 9.05 10.40 7.36
CA ILE A 96 9.79 10.28 6.09
C ILE A 96 10.97 11.27 6.07
N LYS A 97 12.16 10.76 5.74
CA LYS A 97 13.37 11.58 5.57
C LYS A 97 13.19 12.56 4.42
N SER A 98 13.74 13.77 4.55
CA SER A 98 13.55 14.83 3.55
C SER A 98 13.96 14.44 2.13
N LYS A 99 14.99 13.58 1.97
CA LYS A 99 15.39 13.09 0.65
C LYS A 99 14.30 12.26 -0.04
N ASP A 100 13.64 11.39 0.72
CA ASP A 100 12.60 10.48 0.20
C ASP A 100 11.27 11.25 0.09
N PHE A 101 11.02 12.21 0.99
CA PHE A 101 9.83 13.05 0.92
C PHE A 101 9.82 13.93 -0.34
N LYS A 102 10.99 14.41 -0.79
CA LYS A 102 11.12 15.21 -2.01
C LYS A 102 10.61 14.46 -3.25
N THR A 103 10.77 13.14 -3.33
CA THR A 103 10.37 12.37 -4.51
C THR A 103 8.84 12.26 -4.61
N ILE A 104 8.16 12.16 -3.47
CA ILE A 104 6.70 11.99 -3.41
C ILE A 104 5.93 13.31 -3.22
N ARG A 105 6.64 14.43 -3.02
CA ARG A 105 6.02 15.70 -2.61
C ARG A 105 4.97 16.20 -3.61
N SER A 106 5.29 16.20 -4.90
CA SER A 106 4.38 16.68 -5.96
C SER A 106 3.08 15.86 -6.01
N ILE A 107 3.17 14.55 -5.78
CA ILE A 107 2.02 13.64 -5.70
C ILE A 107 1.11 14.04 -4.52
N LEU A 108 1.69 14.37 -3.37
CA LEU A 108 0.94 14.80 -2.18
C LEU A 108 0.31 16.19 -2.35
N GLU A 109 0.97 17.09 -3.09
CA GLU A 109 0.41 18.41 -3.44
C GLU A 109 -0.82 18.27 -4.33
N ALA A 110 -0.74 17.44 -5.38
CA ALA A 110 -1.89 17.13 -6.23
C ALA A 110 -3.03 16.48 -5.43
N TYR A 111 -2.70 15.54 -4.54
CA TYR A 111 -3.69 14.89 -3.67
C TYR A 111 -4.43 15.88 -2.75
N LEU A 112 -3.74 16.90 -2.23
CA LEU A 112 -4.35 17.95 -1.43
C LEU A 112 -5.31 18.83 -2.26
N GLN A 113 -4.92 19.19 -3.48
CA GLN A 113 -5.72 20.02 -4.38
C GLN A 113 -6.98 19.31 -4.88
N GLU A 114 -6.90 18.01 -5.17
CA GLU A 114 -8.01 17.19 -5.68
C GLU A 114 -9.07 16.86 -4.61
N GLY A 115 -8.90 17.32 -3.36
CA GLY A 115 -9.88 17.09 -2.29
C GLY A 115 -9.82 15.70 -1.64
N GLY A 116 -8.97 14.79 -2.14
CA GLY A 116 -8.89 13.40 -1.69
C GLY A 116 -9.88 12.53 -2.47
N ILE A 117 -9.37 11.59 -3.27
CA ILE A 117 -10.17 10.72 -4.15
C ILE A 117 -9.86 9.25 -3.82
N ASP A 118 -10.90 8.42 -3.92
CA ASP A 118 -11.02 6.98 -3.61
C ASP A 118 -9.68 6.18 -3.56
N GLU A 119 -9.38 5.67 -2.37
CA GLU A 119 -8.14 4.98 -1.97
C GLU A 119 -7.78 3.76 -2.85
N LYS A 120 -8.70 3.22 -3.65
CA LYS A 120 -8.46 1.93 -4.35
C LYS A 120 -7.90 2.06 -5.77
N GLN A 121 -8.05 3.19 -6.44
CA GLN A 121 -7.76 3.30 -7.88
C GLN A 121 -6.45 4.02 -8.22
N ARG A 122 -5.87 4.83 -7.33
CA ARG A 122 -4.80 5.78 -7.70
C ARG A 122 -3.37 5.32 -7.44
N TYR A 123 -3.13 4.36 -6.53
CA TYR A 123 -1.76 4.02 -6.09
C TYR A 123 -0.94 3.14 -7.06
N LYS A 124 -1.37 3.00 -8.32
CA LYS A 124 -0.70 2.21 -9.37
C LYS A 124 -0.68 2.90 -10.74
N ALA A 125 -0.59 4.22 -10.75
CA ALA A 125 -0.08 4.92 -11.92
C ALA A 125 1.43 4.72 -12.02
#